data_AF-A0A4Q4D0F2-F1
#
_entry.id   AF-A0A4Q4D0F2-F1
#
_cell.length_a   1.000
_cell.length_b   1.000
_cell.length_c   1.000
_cell.angle_alpha   90.00
_cell.angle_beta   90.00
_cell.angle_gamma   90.00
#
_symmetry.space_group_name_H-M   'P 1'
#
loop_
_entity.id
_entity.type
_entity.pdbx_description
1 polymer ?
#
loop_
_entity_poly.entity_id
_entity_poly.type
_entity_poly.pdbx_seq_one_letter_code
_entity_poly.pdbx_strand_id
1 'polypeptide(L)'
;MTPTPGVSRRRLLGAAGLGALTVGAAGAGAGYAVGGRPDAVAPDPDALPVEFTGKHQAGIVTPAQDRLYFVALDMSSESRDDLISLLKDWTAAARQLTQGNEVGELGAVSGPPLAPPEDTGEALGLAPSRLTLTIGFGPTLFEKDGKARFGLNGKKPEALVELPPFSGDRLAENISGGDLCIQACANDPQVAVHAVRNLVRIAFGRASVRYSQMGFGRTSSTSAAQVTARNLFGFKDGTANLKVEQTKAVDEHVWV
;
A
#
# COMPACT_ATOMS: atom_id res chain seq x y z
N MET A 1 -44.51 -54.85 -8.15
CA MET A 1 -43.28 -54.23 -8.66
C MET A 1 -43.50 -53.87 -10.12
N THR A 2 -43.68 -52.57 -10.40
CA THR A 2 -43.85 -52.00 -11.74
C THR A 2 -43.05 -50.69 -11.76
N PRO A 3 -42.15 -50.46 -12.74
CA PRO A 3 -41.25 -49.31 -12.71
C PRO A 3 -41.88 -48.03 -13.28
N THR A 4 -41.59 -46.89 -12.65
CA THR A 4 -41.96 -45.54 -13.10
C THR A 4 -40.99 -45.03 -14.18
N PRO A 5 -41.44 -44.35 -15.26
CA PRO A 5 -40.53 -43.78 -16.27
C PRO A 5 -39.88 -42.49 -15.75
N GLY A 6 -38.54 -42.45 -15.72
CA GLY A 6 -37.77 -41.26 -15.37
C GLY A 6 -37.71 -40.24 -16.51
N VAL A 7 -37.91 -38.95 -16.18
CA VAL A 7 -37.74 -37.83 -17.13
C VAL A 7 -36.26 -37.63 -17.42
N SER A 8 -35.88 -37.69 -18.70
CA SER A 8 -34.50 -37.52 -19.17
C SER A 8 -34.03 -36.06 -19.10
N ARG A 9 -32.86 -35.84 -18.49
CA ARG A 9 -32.16 -34.54 -18.35
C ARG A 9 -31.85 -33.82 -19.68
N ARG A 10 -32.03 -34.49 -20.82
CA ARG A 10 -31.75 -33.93 -22.16
C ARG A 10 -32.89 -33.09 -22.76
N ARG A 11 -34.08 -33.08 -22.15
CA ARG A 11 -35.20 -32.21 -22.59
C ARG A 11 -35.29 -30.87 -21.85
N LEU A 12 -34.51 -30.66 -20.79
CA LEU A 12 -34.58 -29.43 -19.98
C LEU A 12 -33.71 -28.27 -20.50
N LEU A 13 -32.81 -28.52 -21.46
CA LEU A 13 -31.89 -27.51 -21.99
C LEU A 13 -32.28 -26.97 -23.38
N GLY A 14 -33.43 -27.38 -23.92
CA GLY A 14 -33.89 -26.99 -25.26
C GLY A 14 -34.90 -25.84 -25.32
N ALA A 15 -35.30 -25.25 -24.19
CA ALA A 15 -36.45 -24.33 -24.14
C ALA A 15 -36.15 -22.98 -23.44
N ALA A 16 -34.92 -22.47 -23.57
CA ALA A 16 -34.55 -21.12 -23.09
C ALA A 16 -33.92 -20.28 -24.21
N GLY A 17 -34.45 -20.40 -25.43
CA GLY A 17 -34.10 -19.55 -26.55
C GLY A 17 -35.35 -18.92 -27.14
N LEU A 18 -35.36 -17.58 -27.21
CA LEU A 18 -36.25 -16.71 -27.98
C LEU A 18 -37.66 -16.49 -27.40
N GLY A 19 -37.87 -15.30 -26.82
CA GLY A 19 -39.21 -14.80 -26.52
C GLY A 19 -39.17 -13.35 -26.05
N ALA A 20 -39.64 -12.45 -26.91
CA ALA A 20 -39.48 -11.01 -26.82
C ALA A 20 -40.28 -10.35 -25.67
N LEU A 21 -39.74 -9.21 -25.25
CA LEU A 21 -40.38 -8.19 -24.42
C LEU A 21 -41.77 -7.84 -24.95
N THR A 22 -42.82 -8.16 -24.19
CA THR A 22 -44.15 -7.57 -24.35
C THR A 22 -44.68 -7.15 -22.98
N VAL A 23 -45.00 -5.87 -22.88
CA VAL A 23 -45.62 -5.21 -21.73
C VAL A 23 -47.13 -5.51 -21.76
N GLY A 24 -47.72 -5.99 -20.67
CA GLY A 24 -49.18 -6.21 -20.59
C GLY A 24 -49.67 -6.73 -19.23
N ALA A 25 -50.76 -6.14 -18.74
CA ALA A 25 -51.30 -6.20 -17.37
C ALA A 25 -51.88 -7.54 -16.85
N ALA A 26 -51.90 -7.63 -15.51
CA ALA A 26 -52.87 -8.29 -14.61
C ALA A 26 -53.04 -9.82 -14.62
N GLY A 27 -52.74 -10.46 -13.48
CA GLY A 27 -53.21 -11.81 -13.16
C GLY A 27 -52.46 -12.47 -12.00
N ALA A 28 -53.18 -12.77 -10.92
CA ALA A 28 -52.67 -13.39 -9.69
C ALA A 28 -52.09 -14.80 -9.92
N GLY A 29 -50.93 -15.06 -9.32
CA GLY A 29 -50.30 -16.37 -9.25
C GLY A 29 -49.21 -16.37 -8.18
N ALA A 30 -49.59 -16.74 -6.95
CA ALA A 30 -48.66 -16.95 -5.85
C ALA A 30 -47.76 -18.17 -6.13
N GLY A 31 -46.45 -17.95 -6.11
CA GLY A 31 -45.45 -19.00 -6.30
C GLY A 31 -44.05 -18.53 -5.93
N TYR A 32 -43.78 -18.45 -4.62
CA TYR A 32 -42.46 -18.42 -3.98
C TYR A 32 -41.27 -17.86 -4.79
N ALA A 33 -41.16 -16.54 -4.84
CA ALA A 33 -39.89 -15.86 -5.05
C ALA A 33 -39.39 -15.29 -3.71
N VAL A 34 -39.00 -16.17 -2.78
CA VAL A 34 -38.14 -15.79 -1.66
C VAL A 34 -36.69 -16.06 -2.08
N GLY A 35 -36.28 -15.39 -3.15
CA GLY A 35 -34.87 -15.12 -3.38
C GLY A 35 -34.58 -13.84 -2.63
N GLY A 36 -34.12 -13.95 -1.38
CA GLY A 36 -33.56 -12.81 -0.68
C GLY A 36 -32.54 -12.17 -1.62
N ARG A 37 -32.67 -10.87 -1.88
CA ARG A 37 -31.57 -10.12 -2.48
C ARG A 37 -30.36 -10.43 -1.60
N PRO A 38 -29.21 -10.89 -2.14
CA PRO A 38 -28.02 -10.98 -1.31
C PRO A 38 -27.84 -9.59 -0.70
N ASP A 39 -27.89 -9.51 0.63
CA ASP A 39 -27.53 -8.28 1.31
C ASP A 39 -26.16 -7.88 0.75
N ALA A 40 -26.07 -6.65 0.25
CA ALA A 40 -24.80 -6.15 -0.25
C ALA A 40 -23.80 -6.26 0.90
N VAL A 41 -22.84 -7.18 0.77
CA VAL A 41 -21.76 -7.34 1.74
C VAL A 41 -21.04 -6.00 1.75
N ALA A 42 -21.12 -5.27 2.86
CA ALA A 42 -20.39 -4.02 3.00
C ALA A 42 -18.91 -4.32 2.78
N PRO A 43 -18.21 -3.54 1.95
CA PRO A 43 -16.79 -3.76 1.71
C PRO A 43 -16.05 -3.68 3.04
N ASP A 44 -15.14 -4.63 3.28
CA ASP A 44 -14.29 -4.63 4.46
C ASP A 44 -13.49 -3.31 4.48
N PRO A 45 -13.70 -2.43 5.48
CA PRO A 45 -12.98 -1.16 5.57
C PRO A 45 -11.47 -1.34 5.58
N ASP A 46 -10.97 -2.45 6.10
CA ASP A 46 -9.55 -2.76 6.17
C ASP A 46 -8.95 -3.27 4.86
N ALA A 47 -9.80 -3.57 3.87
CA ALA A 47 -9.42 -3.92 2.50
C ALA A 47 -9.43 -2.72 1.54
N LEU A 48 -10.01 -1.57 1.92
CA LEU A 48 -10.17 -0.40 1.06
C LEU A 48 -8.83 0.28 0.71
N PRO A 49 -8.73 0.93 -0.46
CA PRO A 49 -7.56 1.74 -0.80
C PRO A 49 -7.49 3.03 0.03
N VAL A 50 -6.27 3.58 0.14
CA VAL A 50 -6.05 4.93 0.68
C VAL A 50 -5.67 5.87 -0.46
N GLU A 51 -6.20 7.09 -0.43
CA GLU A 51 -5.85 8.15 -1.40
C GLU A 51 -4.33 8.38 -1.42
N PHE A 52 -3.73 8.22 -2.59
CA PHE A 52 -2.29 8.46 -2.79
C PHE A 52 -1.98 9.94 -2.97
N THR A 53 -2.82 10.64 -3.72
CA THR A 53 -2.62 12.07 -4.01
C THR A 53 -3.22 12.93 -2.92
N GLY A 54 -2.47 13.94 -2.49
CA GLY A 54 -2.93 14.90 -1.51
C GLY A 54 -1.88 15.96 -1.25
N LYS A 55 -2.23 16.95 -0.40
CA LYS A 55 -1.29 17.98 0.06
C LYS A 55 -0.14 17.37 0.86
N HIS A 56 -0.43 16.35 1.66
CA HIS A 56 0.53 15.61 2.47
C HIS A 56 0.51 14.14 2.06
N GLN A 57 1.66 13.47 2.11
CA GLN A 57 1.75 12.03 1.84
C GLN A 57 0.89 11.25 2.86
N ALA A 58 0.22 10.21 2.39
CA ALA A 58 -0.42 9.22 3.26
C ALA A 58 0.63 8.45 4.08
N GLY A 59 0.19 7.73 5.11
CA GLY A 59 1.06 6.97 6.02
C GLY A 59 1.65 7.77 7.19
N ILE A 60 1.25 9.04 7.34
CA ILE A 60 1.65 9.91 8.46
C ILE A 60 0.48 10.11 9.43
N VAL A 61 -0.58 10.80 8.98
CA VAL A 61 -1.83 10.98 9.76
C VAL A 61 -2.89 9.93 9.43
N THR A 62 -2.63 9.09 8.44
CA THR A 62 -3.48 7.93 8.13
C THR A 62 -3.62 7.07 9.39
N PRO A 63 -4.83 6.53 9.70
CA PRO A 63 -4.97 5.63 10.84
C PRO A 63 -4.02 4.43 10.69
N ALA A 64 -3.21 4.19 11.71
CA ALA A 64 -2.09 3.25 11.66
C ALA A 64 -2.54 1.84 11.25
N GLN A 65 -1.91 1.28 10.22
CA GLN A 65 -2.15 -0.08 9.74
C GLN A 65 -1.39 -1.13 10.55
N ASP A 66 -1.77 -2.39 10.41
CA ASP A 66 -1.25 -3.47 11.26
C ASP A 66 0.15 -3.98 10.89
N ARG A 67 0.61 -3.71 9.67
CA ARG A 67 1.89 -4.20 9.14
C ARG A 67 2.72 -3.07 8.59
N LEU A 68 4.03 -3.15 8.81
CA LEU A 68 5.04 -2.24 8.26
C LEU A 68 6.11 -3.06 7.54
N TYR A 69 6.51 -2.58 6.38
CA TYR A 69 7.81 -2.90 5.80
C TYR A 69 8.56 -1.61 5.46
N PHE A 70 9.68 -1.40 6.15
CA PHE A 70 10.51 -0.21 6.00
C PHE A 70 11.81 -0.57 5.29
N VAL A 71 12.23 0.26 4.35
CA VAL A 71 13.49 0.10 3.63
C VAL A 71 14.22 1.43 3.54
N ALA A 72 15.51 1.41 3.87
CA ALA A 72 16.42 2.49 3.54
C ALA A 72 17.28 2.08 2.34
N LEU A 73 17.55 3.03 1.45
CA LEU A 73 18.33 2.82 0.23
C LEU A 73 19.45 3.85 0.13
N ASP A 74 20.57 3.43 -0.42
CA ASP A 74 21.66 4.29 -0.84
C ASP A 74 21.60 4.47 -2.36
N MET A 75 21.75 5.70 -2.85
CA MET A 75 21.88 5.99 -4.27
C MET A 75 23.21 5.45 -4.77
N SER A 76 23.15 4.58 -5.78
CA SER A 76 24.32 4.01 -6.46
C SER A 76 24.81 4.91 -7.59
N SER A 77 23.90 5.69 -8.19
CA SER A 77 24.22 6.70 -9.20
C SER A 77 24.46 8.07 -8.55
N GLU A 78 25.36 8.86 -9.13
CA GLU A 78 25.56 10.28 -8.80
C GLU A 78 24.83 11.22 -9.79
N SER A 79 24.08 10.66 -10.75
CA SER A 79 23.32 11.41 -11.75
C SER A 79 22.02 11.97 -11.17
N ARG A 80 21.82 13.29 -11.33
CA ARG A 80 20.55 13.94 -10.96
C ARG A 80 19.38 13.42 -11.79
N ASP A 81 19.62 13.08 -13.05
CA ASP A 81 18.58 12.56 -13.94
C ASP A 81 18.12 11.17 -13.51
N ASP A 82 19.03 10.36 -12.95
CA ASP A 82 18.67 9.06 -12.38
C ASP A 82 17.82 9.21 -11.13
N LEU A 83 18.14 10.16 -10.25
CA LEU A 83 17.32 10.48 -9.09
C LEU A 83 15.91 10.96 -9.51
N ILE A 84 15.84 11.88 -10.48
CA ILE A 84 14.55 12.41 -10.96
C ILE A 84 13.71 11.32 -11.62
N SER A 85 14.30 10.50 -12.48
CA SER A 85 13.60 9.40 -13.15
C SER A 85 13.14 8.35 -12.14
N LEU A 86 13.98 7.99 -11.17
CA LEU A 86 13.61 7.04 -10.11
C LEU A 86 12.39 7.52 -9.33
N LEU A 87 12.37 8.78 -8.90
CA LEU A 87 11.23 9.33 -8.15
C LEU A 87 9.95 9.39 -9.00
N LYS A 88 10.05 9.64 -10.31
CA LYS A 88 8.89 9.59 -11.22
C LYS A 88 8.36 8.17 -11.38
N ASP A 89 9.24 7.20 -11.60
CA ASP A 89 8.88 5.78 -11.75
C ASP A 89 8.23 5.25 -10.47
N TRP A 90 8.84 5.55 -9.31
CA TRP A 90 8.26 5.22 -8.01
C TRP A 90 6.91 5.87 -7.79
N THR A 91 6.72 7.12 -8.19
CA THR A 91 5.42 7.79 -8.08
C THR A 91 4.35 7.10 -8.94
N ALA A 92 4.68 6.71 -10.17
CA ALA A 92 3.77 6.00 -11.05
C ALA A 92 3.40 4.61 -10.52
N ALA A 93 4.38 3.87 -9.99
CA ALA A 93 4.15 2.57 -9.37
C ALA A 93 3.33 2.70 -8.08
N ALA A 94 3.68 3.63 -7.19
CA ALA A 94 3.00 3.82 -5.91
C ALA A 94 1.52 4.21 -6.10
N ARG A 95 1.18 5.01 -7.12
CA ARG A 95 -0.21 5.30 -7.49
C ARG A 95 -1.00 4.05 -7.84
N GLN A 96 -0.41 3.08 -8.53
CA GLN A 96 -1.09 1.85 -8.90
C GLN A 96 -1.22 0.92 -7.69
N LEU A 97 -0.10 0.68 -7.00
CA LEU A 97 -0.01 -0.21 -5.86
C LEU A 97 -0.98 0.16 -4.73
N THR A 98 -1.05 1.43 -4.36
CA THR A 98 -1.96 1.90 -3.28
C THR A 98 -3.44 1.76 -3.61
N GLN A 99 -3.77 1.60 -4.90
CA GLN A 99 -5.13 1.32 -5.38
C GLN A 99 -5.37 -0.17 -5.63
N GLY A 100 -4.42 -1.04 -5.25
CA GLY A 100 -4.49 -2.50 -5.44
C GLY A 100 -4.29 -2.94 -6.89
N ASN A 101 -3.74 -2.08 -7.74
CA ASN A 101 -3.39 -2.42 -9.12
C ASN A 101 -1.94 -2.91 -9.20
N GLU A 102 -1.67 -3.74 -10.20
CA GLU A 102 -0.31 -4.15 -10.56
C GLU A 102 0.51 -2.96 -11.08
N VAL A 103 1.83 -3.05 -10.98
CA VAL A 103 2.74 -2.08 -11.59
C VAL A 103 2.76 -2.25 -13.12
N GLY A 104 2.48 -1.16 -13.82
CA GLY A 104 2.62 -1.09 -15.29
C GLY A 104 1.33 -1.49 -16.01
N GLU A 105 1.34 -1.38 -17.34
CA GLU A 105 0.15 -1.67 -18.16
C GLU A 105 -0.04 -3.17 -18.38
N LEU A 106 1.06 -3.95 -18.37
CA LEU A 106 1.08 -5.38 -18.64
C LEU A 106 1.10 -6.23 -17.35
N GLY A 107 1.41 -5.60 -16.22
CA GLY A 107 1.42 -6.22 -14.89
C GLY A 107 2.36 -7.43 -14.81
N ALA A 108 1.93 -8.44 -14.07
CA ALA A 108 2.71 -9.65 -13.79
C ALA A 108 2.59 -10.73 -14.88
N VAL A 109 1.49 -10.74 -15.64
CA VAL A 109 1.12 -11.89 -16.48
C VAL A 109 0.88 -11.57 -17.96
N SER A 110 0.72 -10.29 -18.33
CA SER A 110 0.21 -9.91 -19.68
C SER A 110 1.28 -9.38 -20.65
N GLY A 111 2.57 -9.67 -20.42
CA GLY A 111 3.70 -9.18 -21.24
C GLY A 111 4.29 -10.18 -22.26
N PRO A 112 5.28 -9.75 -23.07
CA PRO A 112 6.00 -10.64 -23.99
C PRO A 112 6.66 -11.81 -23.24
N PRO A 113 6.56 -13.08 -23.73
CA PRO A 113 7.03 -14.25 -22.99
C PRO A 113 8.53 -14.28 -22.64
N LEU A 114 9.34 -13.46 -23.33
CA LEU A 114 10.79 -13.39 -23.16
C LEU A 114 11.26 -12.13 -22.40
N ALA A 115 10.32 -11.27 -21.99
CA ALA A 115 10.63 -10.09 -21.19
C ALA A 115 10.31 -10.36 -19.70
N PRO A 116 11.08 -9.79 -18.76
CA PRO A 116 10.67 -9.74 -17.37
C PRO A 116 9.31 -9.02 -17.24
N PRO A 117 8.42 -9.46 -16.34
CA PRO A 117 7.15 -8.78 -16.09
C PRO A 117 7.36 -7.40 -15.44
N GLU A 118 6.36 -6.53 -15.56
CA GLU A 118 6.37 -5.19 -14.97
C GLU A 118 6.03 -5.22 -13.47
N ASP A 119 5.30 -6.23 -13.03
CA ASP A 119 5.00 -6.51 -11.63
C ASP A 119 5.50 -7.92 -11.24
N THR A 120 5.92 -8.11 -10.00
CA THR A 120 6.41 -9.41 -9.50
C THR A 120 5.31 -10.43 -9.17
N GLY A 121 4.05 -10.01 -9.12
CA GLY A 121 2.85 -10.86 -9.14
C GLY A 121 2.42 -11.47 -7.81
N GLU A 122 3.19 -11.34 -6.73
CA GLU A 122 2.84 -11.97 -5.46
C GLU A 122 1.61 -11.36 -4.79
N ALA A 123 1.14 -10.16 -5.16
CA ALA A 123 -0.09 -9.57 -4.62
C ALA A 123 -1.32 -9.80 -5.52
N LEU A 124 -1.22 -10.60 -6.58
CA LEU A 124 -2.35 -10.91 -7.45
C LEU A 124 -3.53 -11.51 -6.66
N GLY A 125 -4.70 -10.89 -6.82
CA GLY A 125 -5.92 -11.32 -6.12
C GLY A 125 -6.04 -10.84 -4.68
N LEU A 126 -5.07 -10.08 -4.16
CA LEU A 126 -5.17 -9.42 -2.86
C LEU A 126 -5.85 -8.05 -3.01
N ALA A 127 -6.50 -7.60 -1.93
CA ALA A 127 -7.09 -6.28 -1.86
C ALA A 127 -6.00 -5.19 -1.65
N PRO A 128 -6.29 -3.91 -1.93
CA PRO A 128 -5.37 -2.79 -1.63
C PRO A 128 -4.89 -2.75 -0.17
N SER A 129 -5.71 -3.26 0.77
CA SER A 129 -5.34 -3.46 2.16
C SER A 129 -4.85 -2.19 2.87
N ARG A 130 -5.48 -1.06 2.55
CA ARG A 130 -5.12 0.27 3.04
C ARG A 130 -3.65 0.61 2.87
N LEU A 131 -3.02 0.11 1.80
CA LEU A 131 -1.62 0.34 1.53
C LEU A 131 -1.33 1.85 1.42
N THR A 132 -0.33 2.30 2.17
CA THR A 132 0.29 3.61 2.00
C THR A 132 1.78 3.43 1.74
N LEU A 133 2.31 4.23 0.83
CA LEU A 133 3.73 4.32 0.52
C LEU A 133 4.20 5.74 0.78
N THR A 134 5.08 5.91 1.76
CA THR A 134 5.65 7.22 2.15
C THR A 134 7.14 7.23 1.83
N ILE A 135 7.58 8.23 1.08
CA ILE A 135 9.00 8.42 0.73
C ILE A 135 9.62 9.53 1.58
N GLY A 136 10.83 9.28 2.10
CA GLY A 136 11.65 10.25 2.81
C GLY A 136 13.06 10.36 2.24
N PHE A 137 13.72 11.48 2.50
CA PHE A 137 15.07 11.79 2.04
C PHE A 137 16.01 11.99 3.23
N GLY A 138 17.09 11.24 3.27
CA GLY A 138 18.12 11.35 4.28
C GLY A 138 19.13 12.46 4.00
N PRO A 139 19.94 12.87 5.00
CA PRO A 139 20.92 13.94 4.86
C PRO A 139 21.95 13.66 3.76
N THR A 140 22.33 12.38 3.59
CA THR A 140 23.33 11.92 2.62
C THR A 140 22.89 12.01 1.15
N LEU A 141 21.58 12.19 0.90
CA LEU A 141 21.08 12.51 -0.45
C LEU A 141 21.50 13.92 -0.89
N PHE A 142 21.58 14.86 0.06
CA PHE A 142 21.91 16.26 -0.23
C PHE A 142 23.42 16.48 -0.26
N GLU A 143 24.13 15.88 0.69
CA GLU A 143 25.56 16.05 0.88
C GLU A 143 26.19 14.80 1.48
N LYS A 144 27.32 14.36 0.93
CA LYS A 144 28.10 13.23 1.45
C LYS A 144 29.57 13.60 1.48
N ASP A 145 30.25 13.35 2.60
CA ASP A 145 31.66 13.68 2.80
C ASP A 145 32.01 15.15 2.47
N GLY A 146 31.12 16.08 2.85
CA GLY A 146 31.29 17.52 2.59
C GLY A 146 31.04 17.95 1.14
N LYS A 147 30.57 17.04 0.28
CA LYS A 147 30.28 17.30 -1.14
C LYS A 147 28.79 17.24 -1.40
N ALA A 148 28.25 18.31 -1.97
CA ALA A 148 26.87 18.30 -2.40
C ALA A 148 26.64 17.30 -3.54
N ARG A 149 25.50 16.62 -3.49
CA ARG A 149 25.09 15.63 -4.49
C ARG A 149 23.91 16.14 -5.31
N PHE A 150 23.78 15.61 -6.53
CA PHE A 150 22.64 15.85 -7.43
C PHE A 150 22.30 17.33 -7.69
N GLY A 151 23.25 18.25 -7.49
CA GLY A 151 23.01 19.69 -7.61
C GLY A 151 22.04 20.27 -6.57
N LEU A 152 21.91 19.64 -5.39
CA LEU A 152 21.00 20.03 -4.31
C LEU A 152 21.64 21.00 -3.30
N ASN A 153 22.63 21.78 -3.73
CA ASN A 153 23.29 22.80 -2.92
C ASN A 153 22.28 23.72 -2.21
N GLY A 154 22.39 23.84 -0.89
CA GLY A 154 21.49 24.69 -0.09
C GLY A 154 20.02 24.25 -0.10
N LYS A 155 19.71 23.01 -0.49
CA LYS A 155 18.35 22.45 -0.46
C LYS A 155 18.11 21.50 0.71
N LYS A 156 19.14 21.15 1.47
CA LYS A 156 18.99 20.37 2.70
C LYS A 156 18.17 21.21 3.71
N PRO A 157 17.03 20.69 4.22
CA PRO A 157 16.26 21.40 5.25
C PRO A 157 17.11 21.67 6.50
N GLU A 158 16.93 22.84 7.13
CA GLU A 158 17.66 23.20 8.35
C GLU A 158 17.38 22.22 9.50
N ALA A 159 16.15 21.70 9.58
CA ALA A 159 15.76 20.70 10.57
C ALA A 159 16.32 19.29 10.31
N LEU A 160 16.87 19.01 9.11
CA LEU A 160 17.45 17.71 8.76
C LEU A 160 18.93 17.66 9.19
N VAL A 161 19.14 17.62 10.50
CA VAL A 161 20.45 17.54 11.14
C VAL A 161 20.78 16.11 11.57
N GLU A 162 22.07 15.79 11.62
CA GLU A 162 22.53 14.57 12.28
C GLU A 162 22.16 14.61 13.77
N LEU A 163 21.59 13.50 14.26
CA LEU A 163 21.22 13.41 15.66
C LEU A 163 22.48 13.39 16.54
N PRO A 164 22.50 14.11 17.68
CA PRO A 164 23.60 14.01 18.62
C PRO A 164 23.65 12.60 19.24
N PRO A 165 24.81 12.15 19.72
CA PRO A 165 24.89 10.88 20.45
C PRO A 165 24.09 10.95 21.75
N PHE A 166 23.32 9.90 22.05
CA PHE A 166 22.58 9.76 23.29
C PHE A 166 23.22 8.73 24.23
N SER A 167 23.03 8.92 25.54
CA SER A 167 23.49 7.94 26.52
C SER A 167 22.75 6.62 26.36
N GLY A 168 23.50 5.53 26.23
CA GLY A 168 22.94 4.19 26.02
C GLY A 168 22.87 3.76 24.55
N ASP A 169 23.23 4.63 23.60
CA ASP A 169 23.27 4.29 22.19
C ASP A 169 24.16 3.08 21.90
N ARG A 170 23.61 2.18 21.10
CA ARG A 170 24.25 0.98 20.56
C ARG A 170 23.93 0.87 19.07
N LEU A 171 24.09 1.99 18.36
CA LEU A 171 23.75 2.10 16.95
C LEU A 171 24.69 1.24 16.11
N ALA A 172 24.10 0.41 15.26
CA ALA A 172 24.84 -0.37 14.28
C ALA A 172 24.76 0.34 12.92
N GLU A 173 25.91 0.70 12.36
CA GLU A 173 26.03 1.52 11.16
C GLU A 173 25.30 0.92 9.94
N ASN A 174 25.32 -0.41 9.84
CA ASN A 174 24.70 -1.16 8.75
C ASN A 174 23.16 -1.16 8.77
N ILE A 175 22.52 -0.69 9.84
CA ILE A 175 21.07 -0.52 9.97
C ILE A 175 20.68 0.93 10.34
N SER A 176 21.59 1.88 10.04
CA SER A 176 21.41 3.31 10.32
C SER A 176 21.61 4.13 9.04
N GLY A 177 21.00 5.32 8.96
CA GLY A 177 21.16 6.23 7.82
C GLY A 177 20.39 5.80 6.56
N GLY A 178 20.91 6.19 5.39
CA GLY A 178 20.32 5.96 4.07
C GLY A 178 19.99 7.25 3.33
N ASP A 179 20.18 7.27 2.01
CA ASP A 179 19.84 8.42 1.15
C ASP A 179 18.32 8.58 0.99
N LEU A 180 17.61 7.47 0.85
CA LEU A 180 16.17 7.41 0.64
C LEU A 180 15.55 6.42 1.63
N CYS A 181 14.31 6.64 2.03
CA CYS A 181 13.53 5.63 2.73
C CYS A 181 12.14 5.44 2.13
N ILE A 182 11.63 4.22 2.26
CA ILE A 182 10.28 3.80 1.90
C ILE A 182 9.64 3.23 3.16
N GLN A 183 8.52 3.84 3.57
CA GLN A 183 7.62 3.27 4.57
C GLN A 183 6.40 2.69 3.87
N ALA A 184 6.27 1.37 3.83
CA ALA A 184 5.09 0.69 3.32
C ALA A 184 4.26 0.14 4.49
N CYS A 185 3.06 0.68 4.68
CA CYS A 185 2.13 0.22 5.71
C CYS A 185 0.86 -0.31 5.06
N ALA A 186 0.41 -1.50 5.49
CA ALA A 186 -0.82 -2.14 5.01
C ALA A 186 -1.39 -3.03 6.12
N ASN A 187 -2.63 -3.49 5.96
CA ASN A 187 -3.22 -4.46 6.88
C ASN A 187 -2.82 -5.91 6.55
N ASP A 188 -2.40 -6.15 5.30
CA ASP A 188 -1.86 -7.41 4.81
C ASP A 188 -0.32 -7.28 4.62
N PRO A 189 0.49 -8.15 5.25
CA PRO A 189 1.94 -8.07 5.17
C PRO A 189 2.48 -8.39 3.77
N GLN A 190 1.79 -9.23 3.00
CA GLN A 190 2.19 -9.60 1.63
C GLN A 190 2.05 -8.41 0.69
N VAL A 191 1.01 -7.58 0.88
CA VAL A 191 0.82 -6.33 0.14
C VAL A 191 1.93 -5.33 0.44
N ALA A 192 2.33 -5.16 1.70
CA ALA A 192 3.45 -4.28 2.07
C ALA A 192 4.79 -4.76 1.47
N VAL A 193 5.06 -6.07 1.52
CA VAL A 193 6.28 -6.66 0.94
C VAL A 193 6.31 -6.54 -0.58
N HIS A 194 5.21 -6.86 -1.26
CA HIS A 194 5.05 -6.71 -2.71
C HIS A 194 5.35 -5.29 -3.18
N ALA A 195 4.78 -4.29 -2.50
CA ALA A 195 4.95 -2.90 -2.88
C ALA A 195 6.43 -2.47 -2.81
N VAL A 196 7.11 -2.76 -1.69
CA VAL A 196 8.53 -2.45 -1.53
C VAL A 196 9.38 -3.23 -2.54
N ARG A 197 9.09 -4.52 -2.77
CA ARG A 197 9.85 -5.34 -3.72
C ARG A 197 9.79 -4.76 -5.13
N ASN A 198 8.62 -4.32 -5.58
CA ASN A 198 8.46 -3.66 -6.87
C ASN A 198 9.22 -2.33 -6.94
N LEU A 199 9.16 -1.49 -5.89
CA LEU A 199 9.92 -0.24 -5.85
C LEU A 199 11.43 -0.48 -5.85
N VAL A 200 11.93 -1.47 -5.10
CA VAL A 200 13.35 -1.87 -5.13
C VAL A 200 13.75 -2.43 -6.49
N ARG A 201 12.89 -3.21 -7.16
CA ARG A 201 13.11 -3.70 -8.52
C ARG A 201 13.26 -2.55 -9.51
N ILE A 202 12.38 -1.55 -9.44
CA ILE A 202 12.45 -0.33 -10.26
C ILE A 202 13.75 0.44 -9.99
N ALA A 203 14.21 0.47 -8.74
CA ALA A 203 15.44 1.17 -8.35
C ALA A 203 16.73 0.51 -8.85
N PHE A 204 16.67 -0.70 -9.41
CA PHE A 204 17.84 -1.44 -9.86
C PHE A 204 18.74 -0.59 -10.79
N GLY A 205 20.04 -0.58 -10.49
CA GLY A 205 21.05 0.22 -11.20
C GLY A 205 21.12 1.69 -10.78
N ARG A 206 20.14 2.22 -10.03
CA ARG A 206 20.09 3.62 -9.58
C ARG A 206 20.26 3.75 -8.06
N ALA A 207 19.68 2.83 -7.30
CA ALA A 207 19.83 2.74 -5.84
C ALA A 207 19.85 1.28 -5.37
N SER A 208 20.41 1.06 -4.18
CA SER A 208 20.53 -0.25 -3.55
C SER A 208 19.99 -0.24 -2.13
N VAL A 209 19.38 -1.34 -1.70
CA VAL A 209 18.91 -1.50 -0.31
C VAL A 209 20.10 -1.46 0.64
N ARG A 210 20.02 -0.56 1.62
CA ARG A 210 20.98 -0.46 2.73
C ARG A 210 20.57 -1.39 3.87
N TYR A 211 19.33 -1.27 4.33
CA TYR A 211 18.71 -2.18 5.29
C TYR A 211 17.20 -2.19 5.09
N SER A 212 16.57 -3.24 5.63
CA SER A 212 15.12 -3.34 5.71
C SER A 212 14.69 -3.81 7.11
N GLN A 213 13.50 -3.41 7.51
CA GLN A 213 12.90 -3.79 8.78
C GLN A 213 11.42 -4.10 8.58
N MET A 214 11.00 -5.28 9.01
CA MET A 214 9.58 -5.63 9.11
C MET A 214 9.06 -5.27 10.50
N GLY A 215 7.87 -4.68 10.55
CA GLY A 215 7.12 -4.41 11.77
C GLY A 215 5.78 -5.15 11.73
N PHE A 216 5.43 -5.81 12.83
CA PHE A 216 4.14 -6.47 13.00
C PHE A 216 3.40 -5.88 14.19
N GLY A 217 2.09 -5.70 14.03
CA GLY A 217 1.24 -5.13 15.07
C GLY A 217 1.53 -3.64 15.26
N ARG A 218 0.54 -2.79 15.01
CA ARG A 218 0.69 -1.37 15.32
C ARG A 218 1.00 -1.19 16.80
N THR A 219 2.00 -0.38 17.13
CA THR A 219 2.27 0.09 18.50
C THR A 219 1.95 1.58 18.63
N SER A 220 1.02 2.06 17.81
CA SER A 220 0.59 3.45 17.76
C SER A 220 -0.91 3.53 17.42
N SER A 221 -1.48 4.71 17.63
CA SER A 221 -2.84 5.08 17.23
C SER A 221 -2.80 6.52 16.77
N THR A 222 -3.29 6.78 15.56
CA THR A 222 -3.30 8.09 14.90
C THR A 222 -4.73 8.59 14.64
N SER A 223 -5.75 7.82 15.00
CA SER A 223 -7.16 8.25 15.00
C SER A 223 -7.83 7.92 16.33
N ALA A 224 -8.78 8.77 16.74
CA ALA A 224 -9.62 8.55 17.91
C ALA A 224 -10.50 7.29 17.80
N ALA A 225 -10.78 6.82 16.57
CA ALA A 225 -11.55 5.59 16.34
C ALA A 225 -10.76 4.31 16.64
N GLN A 226 -9.43 4.40 16.76
CA GLN A 226 -8.59 3.23 17.01
C GLN A 226 -8.41 2.97 18.50
N VAL A 227 -8.68 1.74 18.95
CA VAL A 227 -8.22 1.28 20.26
C VAL A 227 -6.69 1.35 20.32
N THR A 228 -6.14 1.92 21.38
CA THR A 228 -4.68 1.96 21.61
C THR A 228 -4.12 0.54 21.66
N ALA A 229 -3.14 0.26 20.78
CA ALA A 229 -2.53 -1.05 20.69
C ALA A 229 -1.50 -1.27 21.80
N ARG A 230 -0.94 -2.49 21.87
CA ARG A 230 0.09 -2.83 22.87
C ARG A 230 1.44 -3.06 22.20
N ASN A 231 2.51 -2.62 22.86
CA ASN A 231 3.87 -2.99 22.48
C ASN A 231 4.25 -4.39 23.00
N LEU A 232 5.45 -4.87 22.65
CA LEU A 232 5.92 -6.21 23.02
C LEU A 232 6.16 -6.39 24.52
N PHE A 233 6.25 -5.31 25.30
CA PHE A 233 6.28 -5.35 26.77
C PHE A 233 4.88 -5.45 27.39
N GLY A 234 3.83 -5.47 26.56
CA GLY A 234 2.45 -5.60 26.97
C GLY A 234 1.80 -4.29 27.40
N PHE A 235 2.45 -3.13 27.28
CA PHE A 235 1.87 -1.83 27.63
C PHE A 235 1.08 -1.22 26.46
N LYS A 236 0.01 -0.47 26.77
CA LYS A 236 -0.68 0.34 25.75
C LYS A 236 0.25 1.44 25.24
N ASP A 237 0.36 1.56 23.92
CA ASP A 237 1.30 2.46 23.26
C ASP A 237 0.61 3.33 22.20
N GLY A 238 0.80 4.65 22.27
CA GLY A 238 0.10 5.65 21.46
C GLY A 238 -1.14 6.32 22.08
N THR A 239 -1.33 6.22 23.40
CA THR A 239 -2.46 6.87 24.12
C THR A 239 -2.42 8.41 23.97
N ALA A 240 -1.28 9.02 24.25
CA ALA A 240 -1.08 10.48 24.26
C ALA A 240 -0.51 11.01 22.92
N ASN A 241 -0.80 10.34 21.82
CA ASN A 241 -0.36 10.77 20.48
C ASN A 241 -1.31 11.82 19.89
N LEU A 242 -0.82 12.65 18.96
CA LEU A 242 -1.67 13.48 18.12
C LEU A 242 -2.56 12.60 17.26
N LYS A 243 -3.85 12.94 17.24
CA LYS A 243 -4.86 12.27 16.41
C LYS A 243 -5.19 13.12 15.20
N VAL A 244 -5.49 12.49 14.08
CA VAL A 244 -5.82 13.16 12.81
C VAL A 244 -6.97 14.16 12.95
N GLU A 245 -7.89 13.90 13.89
CA GLU A 245 -9.02 14.79 14.18
C GLU A 245 -8.58 16.11 14.87
N GLN A 246 -7.38 16.17 15.45
CA GLN A 246 -6.81 17.35 16.11
C GLN A 246 -6.06 18.26 15.11
N THR A 247 -6.76 18.69 14.06
CA THR A 247 -6.16 19.34 12.87
C THR A 247 -5.21 20.49 13.19
N LYS A 248 -5.56 21.39 14.12
CA LYS A 248 -4.69 22.51 14.52
C LYS A 248 -3.35 22.05 15.11
N ALA A 249 -3.38 21.06 16.00
CA ALA A 249 -2.16 20.55 16.63
C ALA A 249 -1.31 19.74 15.65
N VAL A 250 -1.96 19.03 14.71
CA VAL A 250 -1.28 18.35 13.60
C VAL A 250 -0.59 19.38 12.70
N ASP A 251 -1.29 20.44 12.30
CA ASP A 251 -0.74 21.50 11.46
C ASP A 251 0.44 22.23 12.15
N GLU A 252 0.37 22.43 13.46
CA GLU A 252 1.41 23.11 14.23
C GLU A 252 2.65 22.24 14.50
N HIS A 253 2.48 20.93 14.71
CA HIS A 253 3.55 20.07 15.22
C HIS A 253 4.06 19.00 14.25
N VAL A 254 3.36 18.76 13.14
CA VAL A 254 3.71 17.69 12.19
C VAL A 254 4.14 18.25 10.84
N TRP A 255 3.47 19.28 10.35
CA TRP A 255 3.71 19.83 9.02
C TRP A 255 4.69 21.02 9.03
N VAL A 256 5.43 21.18 7.93
CA VAL A 256 6.31 22.33 7.64
C VAL A 256 5.52 23.42 6.94
#